data_AF-A0A2H0NB50-F1
#
_entry.id   AF-A0A2H0NB50-F1
#
_cell.length_a   1.000
_cell.length_b   1.000
_cell.length_c   1.000
_cell.angle_alpha   90.00
_cell.angle_beta   90.00
_cell.angle_gamma   90.00
#
_symmetry.space_group_name_H-M   'P 1'
#
loop_
_entity.id
_entity.type
_entity.pdbx_description
1 polymer ?
#
loop_
_entity_poly.entity_id
_entity_poly.type
_entity_poly.pdbx_seq_one_letter_code
_entity_poly.pdbx_strand_id
1 'polypeptide(L)'
;MYRYLKSPYGKLIGIKWKKKIRPKKSKKVTKLKDRVFIDKRPKIIEKRGRVGDMEGDFIVSGRDGKGMLLVAVCRKLRVVFLELVLDVSIDEVHKGFVRIKKRFPEMKTLTLDNDILFKMHKTLEKLLNVKIYFCHPYHSWEKGSIENSNMEIRKFIPKGSDLSRCDKEFILAVEDHLNERYMECLKYATPKEKLIQHRKNKKTAQEAVKVKKSKCSI
;
A
#
# COMPACT_ATOMS: atom_id res chain seq x y z
N MET A 1 -25.34 -1.13 24.50
CA MET A 1 -26.67 -1.34 25.10
C MET A 1 -26.60 -0.77 26.51
N TYR A 2 -27.20 0.41 26.72
CA TYR A 2 -27.24 1.05 28.04
C TYR A 2 -28.35 0.38 28.86
N ARG A 3 -28.09 0.11 30.14
CA ARG A 3 -29.14 -0.30 31.10
C ARG A 3 -29.20 0.82 32.14
N TYR A 4 -30.33 1.51 32.18
CA TYR A 4 -30.53 2.63 33.10
C TYR A 4 -30.98 2.09 34.47
N LEU A 5 -30.45 2.67 35.55
CA LEU A 5 -31.02 2.51 36.89
C LEU A 5 -31.83 3.77 37.21
N LYS A 6 -33.05 3.59 37.73
CA LYS A 6 -33.86 4.70 38.26
C LYS A 6 -33.34 5.07 39.65
N SER A 7 -32.98 6.34 39.83
CA SER A 7 -32.78 6.92 41.16
C SER A 7 -34.12 6.99 41.93
N PRO A 8 -34.12 6.95 43.27
CA PRO A 8 -35.33 7.13 44.08
C PRO A 8 -36.11 8.42 43.77
N TYR A 9 -35.44 9.44 43.21
CA TYR A 9 -36.02 10.73 42.79
C TYR A 9 -36.38 10.78 41.29
N GLY A 10 -36.48 9.65 40.61
CA GLY A 10 -36.98 9.55 39.22
C GLY A 10 -35.97 9.86 38.11
N LYS A 11 -34.75 10.32 38.42
CA LYS A 11 -33.70 10.56 37.41
C LYS A 11 -33.08 9.25 36.91
N LEU A 12 -33.01 9.06 35.59
CA LEU A 12 -32.31 7.93 34.95
C LEU A 12 -30.81 8.18 34.92
N ILE A 13 -30.02 7.36 35.62
CA ILE A 13 -28.57 7.45 35.61
C ILE A 13 -28.03 6.42 34.60
N GLY A 14 -27.35 6.90 33.56
CA GLY A 14 -26.75 6.05 32.53
C GLY A 14 -25.48 5.36 33.04
N ILE A 15 -25.54 4.07 33.35
CA ILE A 15 -24.35 3.30 33.75
C ILE A 15 -23.66 2.77 32.49
N LYS A 16 -22.42 3.23 32.26
CA LYS A 16 -21.58 2.78 31.15
C LYS A 16 -20.98 1.41 31.51
N TRP A 17 -21.61 0.33 31.03
CA TRP A 17 -21.06 -1.02 31.18
C TRP A 17 -19.71 -1.13 30.45
N LYS A 18 -18.60 -1.12 31.19
CA LYS A 18 -17.29 -1.51 30.66
C LYS A 18 -17.33 -3.02 30.40
N LYS A 19 -17.50 -3.44 29.15
CA LYS A 19 -17.28 -4.84 28.76
C LYS A 19 -15.88 -5.24 29.24
N LYS A 20 -15.78 -6.26 30.09
CA LYS A 20 -14.49 -6.91 30.40
C LYS A 20 -13.93 -7.47 29.08
N ILE A 21 -12.97 -6.78 28.50
CA ILE A 21 -12.21 -7.27 27.34
C ILE A 21 -11.31 -8.38 27.89
N ARG A 22 -11.68 -9.64 27.62
CA ARG A 22 -10.79 -10.77 27.92
C ARG A 22 -9.53 -10.62 27.04
N PRO A 23 -8.31 -10.69 27.59
CA PRO A 23 -7.11 -10.69 26.76
C PRO A 23 -7.18 -11.94 25.86
N LYS A 24 -7.22 -11.72 24.54
CA LYS A 24 -7.10 -12.84 23.59
C LYS A 24 -5.71 -13.45 23.80
N LYS A 25 -5.65 -14.78 24.00
CA LYS A 25 -4.38 -15.53 23.95
C LYS A 25 -3.66 -15.13 22.66
N SER A 26 -2.48 -14.52 22.79
CA SER A 26 -1.67 -14.17 21.62
C SER A 26 -1.24 -15.48 20.96
N LYS A 27 -1.78 -15.78 19.77
CA LYS A 27 -1.20 -16.84 18.94
C LYS A 27 0.28 -16.49 18.73
N LYS A 28 1.18 -17.46 18.87
CA LYS A 28 2.60 -17.28 18.53
C LYS A 28 2.66 -16.88 17.05
N VAL A 29 2.85 -15.59 16.77
CA VAL A 29 3.01 -15.10 15.41
C VAL A 29 4.38 -15.58 14.92
N THR A 30 4.40 -16.36 13.85
CA THR A 30 5.64 -16.78 13.21
C THR A 30 6.41 -15.54 12.79
N LYS A 31 7.54 -15.24 13.44
CA LYS A 31 8.34 -14.07 13.10
C LYS A 31 8.94 -14.25 11.70
N LEU A 32 8.80 -13.21 10.86
CA LEU A 32 9.56 -13.09 9.63
C LEU A 32 11.06 -13.12 9.95
N LYS A 33 11.80 -14.05 9.33
CA LYS A 33 13.26 -14.16 9.47
C LYS A 33 13.94 -13.15 8.54
N ASP A 34 15.11 -12.65 8.93
CA ASP A 34 16.00 -11.82 8.10
C ASP A 34 15.41 -10.52 7.52
N ARG A 35 14.43 -9.94 8.21
CA ARG A 35 13.80 -8.69 7.78
C ARG A 35 14.71 -7.48 8.01
N VAL A 36 14.79 -6.60 7.02
CA VAL A 36 15.46 -5.30 7.14
C VAL A 36 14.42 -4.25 7.52
N PHE A 37 14.60 -3.59 8.66
CA PHE A 37 13.65 -2.57 9.12
C PHE A 37 13.83 -1.22 8.41
N ILE A 38 12.80 -0.38 8.56
CA ILE A 38 12.73 0.98 8.03
C ILE A 38 13.92 1.87 8.41
N ASP A 39 14.54 1.68 9.59
CA ASP A 39 15.69 2.49 10.03
C ASP A 39 16.91 2.37 9.12
N LYS A 40 17.02 1.23 8.41
CA LYS A 40 18.12 0.98 7.46
C LYS A 40 17.84 1.57 6.08
N ARG A 41 16.71 2.26 5.89
CA ARG A 41 16.41 2.92 4.61
C ARG A 41 17.35 4.09 4.38
N PRO A 42 17.77 4.30 3.12
CA PRO A 42 18.39 5.55 2.72
C PRO A 42 17.51 6.76 3.05
N LYS A 43 18.08 7.80 3.65
CA LYS A 43 17.36 9.05 4.03
C LYS A 43 16.64 9.74 2.87
N ILE A 44 17.08 9.53 1.62
CA ILE A 44 16.38 10.03 0.42
C ILE A 44 14.94 9.48 0.31
N ILE A 45 14.69 8.28 0.84
CA ILE A 45 13.37 7.66 0.84
C ILE A 45 12.45 8.44 1.78
N GLU A 46 12.86 8.70 3.02
CA GLU A 46 12.08 9.49 4.00
C GLU A 46 11.66 10.84 3.45
N LYS A 47 12.59 11.54 2.80
CA LYS A 47 12.36 12.84 2.15
C LYS A 47 11.55 12.76 0.85
N ARG A 48 11.09 11.57 0.44
CA ARG A 48 10.39 11.32 -0.84
C ARG A 48 11.17 11.85 -2.05
N GLY A 49 12.50 11.79 -1.97
CA GLY A 49 13.40 12.50 -2.89
C GLY A 49 13.49 11.91 -4.29
N ARG A 50 13.16 10.62 -4.47
CA ARG A 50 13.25 9.93 -5.77
C ARG A 50 11.98 9.16 -6.13
N VAL A 51 11.79 8.93 -7.42
CA VAL A 51 10.74 8.03 -7.93
C VAL A 51 11.20 6.58 -7.77
N GLY A 52 10.26 5.70 -7.43
CA GLY A 52 10.51 4.26 -7.32
C GLY A 52 10.43 3.70 -5.92
N ASP A 53 10.33 4.54 -4.89
CA ASP A 53 10.14 4.07 -3.52
C ASP A 53 8.64 3.86 -3.26
N MET A 54 8.25 2.59 -3.04
CA MET A 54 6.86 2.16 -2.92
C MET A 54 6.51 1.78 -1.48
N GLU A 55 5.24 1.95 -1.12
CA GLU A 55 4.61 1.33 0.05
C GLU A 55 3.60 0.29 -0.45
N GLY A 56 3.58 -0.91 0.13
CA GLY A 56 2.65 -1.99 -0.22
C GLY A 56 1.81 -2.40 0.98
N ASP A 57 0.54 -2.71 0.78
CA ASP A 57 -0.40 -3.14 1.81
C ASP A 57 -1.49 -4.04 1.24
N PHE A 58 -2.24 -4.70 2.12
CA PHE A 58 -3.37 -5.54 1.74
C PHE A 58 -4.69 -4.99 2.29
N ILE A 59 -5.69 -4.94 1.42
CA ILE A 59 -7.09 -4.82 1.83
C ILE A 59 -7.72 -6.21 1.76
N VAL A 60 -7.99 -6.79 2.93
CA VAL A 60 -8.60 -8.12 3.03
C VAL A 60 -10.12 -8.04 2.83
N SER A 61 -10.68 -9.06 2.19
CA SER A 61 -12.13 -9.26 2.00
C SER A 61 -12.87 -9.39 3.34
N GLY A 62 -14.19 -9.19 3.30
CA GLY A 62 -15.09 -9.42 4.43
C GLY A 62 -15.07 -10.86 4.94
N ARG A 63 -15.65 -11.09 6.12
CA ARG A 63 -15.62 -12.39 6.81
C ARG A 63 -16.12 -13.54 5.93
N ASP A 64 -17.19 -13.30 5.17
CA ASP A 64 -17.85 -14.30 4.33
C ASP A 64 -17.38 -14.26 2.87
N GLY A 65 -16.52 -13.29 2.54
CA GLY A 65 -15.94 -13.13 1.23
C GLY A 65 -14.57 -13.79 1.09
N LYS A 66 -14.03 -13.76 -0.12
CA LYS A 66 -12.70 -14.32 -0.44
C LYS A 66 -11.80 -13.30 -1.09
N GLY A 67 -10.49 -13.57 -1.02
CA GLY A 67 -9.46 -12.77 -1.65
C GLY A 67 -8.96 -11.57 -0.85
N MET A 68 -8.02 -10.88 -1.47
CA MET A 68 -7.45 -9.62 -1.02
C MET A 68 -7.17 -8.70 -2.20
N LEU A 69 -7.13 -7.42 -1.92
CA LEU A 69 -6.67 -6.41 -2.85
C LEU A 69 -5.26 -5.99 -2.41
N LEU A 70 -4.27 -6.28 -3.25
CA LEU A 70 -2.93 -5.77 -3.08
C LEU A 70 -2.91 -4.31 -3.53
N VAL A 71 -2.46 -3.43 -2.64
CA VAL A 71 -2.34 -1.98 -2.87
C VAL A 71 -0.86 -1.62 -2.83
N ALA A 72 -0.36 -0.97 -3.89
CA ALA A 72 1.00 -0.46 -3.94
C ALA A 72 1.02 1.02 -4.35
N VAL A 73 1.68 1.87 -3.57
CA VAL A 73 1.65 3.32 -3.78
C VAL A 73 3.07 3.88 -3.88
N CYS A 74 3.31 4.69 -4.91
CA CYS A 74 4.57 5.42 -5.05
C CYS A 74 4.59 6.62 -4.09
N ARG A 75 5.58 6.69 -3.20
CA ARG A 75 5.65 7.73 -2.18
C ARG A 75 5.84 9.14 -2.76
N LYS A 76 6.57 9.26 -3.87
CA LYS A 76 6.85 10.55 -4.52
C LYS A 76 5.73 11.00 -5.47
N LEU A 77 5.29 10.11 -6.36
CA LEU A 77 4.31 10.44 -7.40
C LEU A 77 2.87 10.25 -6.96
N ARG A 78 2.63 9.55 -5.85
CA ARG A 78 1.30 9.19 -5.33
C ARG A 78 0.45 8.32 -6.25
N VAL A 79 1.05 7.78 -7.31
CA VAL A 79 0.40 6.79 -8.16
C VAL A 79 0.13 5.51 -7.36
N VAL A 80 -1.09 5.02 -7.45
CA VAL A 80 -1.61 3.81 -6.81
C VAL A 80 -1.71 2.72 -7.87
N PHE A 81 -1.33 1.50 -7.49
CA PHE A 81 -1.55 0.29 -8.27
C PHE A 81 -2.31 -0.71 -7.42
N LEU A 82 -3.33 -1.31 -8.02
CA LEU A 82 -4.23 -2.27 -7.43
C LEU A 82 -4.13 -3.60 -8.17
N GLU A 83 -4.10 -4.70 -7.42
CA GLU A 83 -4.13 -6.06 -7.96
C GLU A 83 -5.06 -6.90 -7.09
N LEU A 84 -6.12 -7.44 -7.70
CA LEU A 84 -7.04 -8.35 -7.04
C LEU A 84 -6.42 -9.77 -7.02
N VAL A 85 -6.33 -10.34 -5.82
CA VAL A 85 -5.81 -11.69 -5.58
C VAL A 85 -6.92 -12.50 -4.90
N LEU A 86 -7.62 -13.32 -5.67
CA LEU A 86 -8.72 -14.15 -5.16
C LEU A 86 -8.21 -15.36 -4.37
N ASP A 87 -7.17 -16.01 -4.89
CA ASP A 87 -6.56 -17.17 -4.27
C ASP A 87 -5.38 -16.74 -3.40
N VAL A 88 -5.58 -16.74 -2.08
CA VAL A 88 -4.67 -16.14 -1.11
C VAL A 88 -3.49 -17.06 -0.87
N SER A 89 -2.43 -16.89 -1.66
CA SER A 89 -1.16 -17.58 -1.49
C SER A 89 0.03 -16.63 -1.64
N ILE A 90 1.19 -17.03 -1.11
CA ILE A 90 2.44 -16.25 -1.26
C ILE A 90 2.82 -16.11 -2.75
N ASP A 91 2.61 -17.16 -3.53
CA ASP A 91 2.93 -17.18 -4.96
C ASP A 91 2.04 -16.22 -5.75
N GLU A 92 0.73 -16.21 -5.49
CA GLU A 92 -0.20 -15.28 -6.15
C GLU A 92 0.06 -13.82 -5.76
N VAL A 93 0.45 -13.57 -4.50
CA VAL A 93 0.91 -12.24 -4.07
C VAL A 93 2.17 -11.83 -4.83
N HIS A 94 3.16 -12.71 -4.97
CA HIS A 94 4.36 -12.44 -5.75
C HIS A 94 4.03 -12.12 -7.22
N LYS A 95 3.14 -12.91 -7.85
CA LYS A 95 2.65 -12.64 -9.22
C LYS A 95 1.99 -11.27 -9.31
N GLY A 96 1.18 -10.88 -8.33
CA GLY A 96 0.60 -9.55 -8.23
C GLY A 96 1.66 -8.43 -8.24
N PHE A 97 2.69 -8.56 -7.40
CA PHE A 97 3.80 -7.59 -7.40
C PHE A 97 4.58 -7.57 -8.72
N VAL A 98 4.77 -8.72 -9.38
CA VAL A 98 5.41 -8.79 -10.70
C VAL A 98 4.58 -8.04 -11.75
N ARG A 99 3.25 -8.18 -11.74
CA ARG A 99 2.35 -7.42 -12.63
C ARG A 99 2.45 -5.91 -12.35
N ILE A 100 2.49 -5.49 -11.09
CA ILE A 100 2.71 -4.09 -10.72
C ILE A 100 4.08 -3.60 -11.20
N LYS A 101 5.14 -4.39 -11.00
CA LYS A 101 6.51 -4.04 -11.45
C LYS A 101 6.59 -3.91 -12.97
N LYS A 102 5.83 -4.70 -13.73
CA LYS A 102 5.69 -4.55 -15.19
C LYS A 102 5.03 -3.23 -15.56
N ARG A 103 3.98 -2.82 -14.84
CA ARG A 103 3.29 -1.52 -15.03
C ARG A 103 4.14 -0.33 -14.56
N PHE A 104 4.99 -0.54 -13.55
CA PHE A 104 5.86 0.47 -12.93
C PHE A 104 7.31 -0.03 -12.80
N PRO A 105 8.06 -0.11 -13.92
CA PRO A 105 9.45 -0.57 -13.92
C PRO A 105 10.38 0.32 -13.09
N GLU A 106 9.98 1.57 -12.81
CA GLU A 106 10.72 2.52 -11.99
C GLU A 106 10.81 2.13 -10.51
N MET A 107 10.08 1.12 -10.05
CA MET A 107 10.14 0.60 -8.68
C MET A 107 11.58 0.21 -8.29
N LYS A 108 12.07 0.73 -7.16
CA LYS A 108 13.42 0.51 -6.62
C LYS A 108 13.39 -0.08 -5.22
N THR A 109 12.43 0.34 -4.41
CA THR A 109 12.26 -0.16 -3.04
C THR A 109 10.80 -0.38 -2.75
N LEU A 110 10.53 -1.27 -1.80
CA LEU A 110 9.19 -1.60 -1.36
C LEU A 110 9.15 -1.65 0.16
N THR A 111 8.20 -0.94 0.74
CA THR A 111 7.96 -0.86 2.17
C THR A 111 6.73 -1.66 2.53
N LEU A 112 6.88 -2.66 3.39
CA LEU A 112 5.81 -3.58 3.76
C LEU A 112 5.61 -3.60 5.28
N ASP A 113 4.46 -4.13 5.70
CA ASP A 113 4.20 -4.48 7.08
C ASP A 113 4.73 -5.90 7.38
N ASN A 114 4.49 -6.39 8.59
CA ASN A 114 4.96 -7.70 9.02
C ASN A 114 3.95 -8.83 8.74
N ASP A 115 3.23 -8.77 7.62
CA ASP A 115 2.27 -9.81 7.23
C ASP A 115 2.97 -11.15 6.96
N ILE A 116 2.29 -12.25 7.29
CA ILE A 116 2.76 -13.62 7.06
C ILE A 116 2.90 -13.94 5.57
N LEU A 117 2.15 -13.26 4.70
CA LEU A 117 2.26 -13.40 3.25
C LEU A 117 3.62 -12.94 2.73
N PHE A 118 4.35 -12.13 3.50
CA PHE A 118 5.71 -11.69 3.18
C PHE A 118 6.80 -12.60 3.74
N LYS A 119 6.46 -13.80 4.22
CA LYS A 119 7.44 -14.76 4.74
C LYS A 119 8.58 -15.05 3.75
N MET A 120 8.29 -15.06 2.45
CA MET A 120 9.26 -15.28 1.37
C MET A 120 9.73 -13.98 0.69
N HIS A 121 9.78 -12.85 1.42
CA HIS A 121 10.18 -11.55 0.86
C HIS A 121 11.56 -11.54 0.20
N LYS A 122 12.53 -12.35 0.63
CA LYS A 122 13.83 -12.47 -0.06
C LYS A 122 13.68 -12.97 -1.50
N THR A 123 12.75 -13.91 -1.73
CA THR A 123 12.41 -14.36 -3.08
C THR A 123 11.76 -13.22 -3.85
N LEU A 124 10.85 -12.48 -3.23
CA LEU A 124 10.22 -11.30 -3.83
C LEU A 124 11.23 -10.21 -4.21
N GLU A 125 12.21 -9.91 -3.35
CA GLU A 125 13.30 -8.96 -3.63
C GLU A 125 14.06 -9.36 -4.91
N LYS A 126 14.38 -10.65 -5.06
CA LYS A 126 15.06 -11.17 -6.25
C LYS A 126 14.17 -11.07 -7.50
N LEU A 127 12.91 -11.48 -7.39
CA LEU A 127 11.95 -11.46 -8.51
C LEU A 127 11.73 -10.05 -9.05
N LEU A 128 11.61 -9.06 -8.17
CA LEU A 128 11.36 -7.67 -8.56
C LEU A 128 12.66 -6.89 -8.83
N ASN A 129 13.81 -7.42 -8.42
CA ASN A 129 15.09 -6.71 -8.33
C ASN A 129 14.97 -5.37 -7.57
N VAL A 130 14.42 -5.44 -6.35
CA VAL A 130 14.19 -4.29 -5.47
C VAL A 130 14.66 -4.59 -4.04
N LYS A 131 14.87 -3.55 -3.24
CA LYS A 131 15.09 -3.71 -1.79
C LYS A 131 13.77 -3.61 -1.03
N ILE A 132 13.49 -4.58 -0.17
CA ILE A 132 12.31 -4.62 0.69
C ILE A 132 12.70 -4.19 2.11
N TYR A 133 11.85 -3.34 2.69
CA TYR A 133 11.98 -2.89 4.07
C TYR A 133 10.68 -3.11 4.83
N PHE A 134 10.80 -3.40 6.12
CA PHE A 134 9.69 -3.69 6.99
C PHE A 134 9.47 -2.56 8.00
N CYS A 135 8.20 -2.26 8.28
CA CYS A 135 7.82 -1.36 9.35
C CYS A 135 8.02 -2.02 10.72
N HIS A 136 8.16 -1.21 11.76
CA HIS A 136 8.19 -1.71 13.12
C HIS A 136 6.82 -2.24 13.54
N PRO A 137 6.76 -3.31 14.35
CA PRO A 137 5.48 -3.79 14.90
C PRO A 137 4.79 -2.69 15.70
N TYR A 138 3.50 -2.46 15.47
CA TYR A 138 2.69 -1.40 16.12
C TYR A 138 2.99 0.05 15.69
N HIS A 139 3.77 0.25 14.61
CA HIS A 139 4.08 1.58 14.07
C HIS A 139 3.38 1.82 12.72
N SER A 140 2.04 1.86 12.71
CA SER A 140 1.27 1.99 11.46
C SER A 140 1.56 3.29 10.69
N TRP A 141 1.88 4.37 11.43
CA TRP A 141 2.18 5.69 10.87
C TRP A 141 3.42 5.74 9.95
N GLU A 142 4.27 4.71 9.98
CA GLU A 142 5.44 4.60 9.10
C GLU A 142 5.06 4.46 7.60
N LYS A 143 3.78 4.17 7.30
CA LYS A 143 3.20 4.08 5.95
C LYS A 143 2.09 5.11 5.70
N GLY A 144 2.30 6.37 6.10
CA GLY A 144 1.26 7.40 5.94
C GLY A 144 0.74 7.62 4.51
N SER A 145 1.47 7.23 3.44
CA SER A 145 0.95 7.33 2.07
C SER A 145 -0.09 6.25 1.81
N ILE A 146 0.20 5.02 2.22
CA ILE A 146 -0.70 3.88 2.05
C ILE A 146 -1.98 4.06 2.86
N GLU A 147 -1.89 4.60 4.09
CA GLU A 147 -3.06 4.78 4.95
C GLU A 147 -4.07 5.72 4.30
N ASN A 148 -3.59 6.81 3.69
CA ASN A 148 -4.43 7.73 2.93
C ASN A 148 -5.04 7.06 1.69
N SER A 149 -4.24 6.34 0.89
CA SER A 149 -4.75 5.63 -0.29
C SER A 149 -5.77 4.56 0.08
N ASN A 150 -5.55 3.81 1.15
CA ASN A 150 -6.49 2.82 1.66
C ASN A 150 -7.81 3.46 2.08
N MET A 151 -7.76 4.58 2.80
CA MET A 151 -8.99 5.31 3.18
C MET A 151 -9.80 5.72 1.95
N GLU A 152 -9.13 6.13 0.88
CA GLU A 152 -9.79 6.49 -0.38
C GLU A 152 -10.36 5.27 -1.12
N ILE A 153 -9.62 4.16 -1.18
CA ILE A 153 -10.11 2.88 -1.71
C ILE A 153 -11.36 2.42 -0.94
N ARG A 154 -11.40 2.64 0.38
CA ARG A 154 -12.54 2.23 1.24
C ARG A 154 -13.84 2.98 0.94
N LYS A 155 -13.80 4.09 0.20
CA LYS A 155 -15.03 4.74 -0.30
C LYS A 155 -15.72 3.91 -1.39
N PHE A 156 -14.94 3.18 -2.20
CA PHE A 156 -15.42 2.28 -3.25
C PHE A 156 -15.61 0.85 -2.75
N ILE A 157 -14.74 0.40 -1.86
CA ILE A 157 -14.72 -0.95 -1.30
C ILE A 157 -14.84 -0.86 0.22
N PRO A 158 -16.05 -0.70 0.77
CA PRO A 158 -16.28 -0.62 2.20
C PRO A 158 -15.66 -1.77 3.00
N LYS A 159 -15.46 -1.56 4.30
CA LYS A 159 -15.01 -2.65 5.18
C LYS A 159 -16.10 -3.72 5.23
N GLY A 160 -15.70 -4.98 5.05
CA GLY A 160 -16.62 -6.12 5.05
C GLY A 160 -17.14 -6.50 3.66
N SER A 161 -16.80 -5.75 2.60
CA SER A 161 -17.13 -6.11 1.23
C SER A 161 -16.47 -7.43 0.82
N ASP A 162 -17.20 -8.23 0.05
CA ASP A 162 -16.69 -9.44 -0.58
C ASP A 162 -15.94 -9.10 -1.86
N LEU A 163 -14.61 -9.16 -1.81
CA LEU A 163 -13.73 -8.87 -2.95
C LEU A 163 -13.86 -9.88 -4.09
N SER A 164 -14.42 -11.06 -3.85
CA SER A 164 -14.64 -12.05 -4.91
C SER A 164 -15.73 -11.64 -5.90
N ARG A 165 -16.56 -10.65 -5.53
CA ARG A 165 -17.58 -10.03 -6.37
C ARG A 165 -17.09 -8.78 -7.09
N CYS A 166 -15.86 -8.36 -6.84
CA CYS A 166 -15.27 -7.22 -7.52
C CYS A 166 -14.63 -7.72 -8.83
N ASP A 167 -15.16 -7.25 -9.95
CA ASP A 167 -14.58 -7.56 -11.25
C ASP A 167 -13.30 -6.73 -11.49
N LYS A 168 -12.45 -7.20 -12.41
CA LYS A 168 -11.16 -6.55 -12.70
C LYS A 168 -11.35 -5.14 -13.26
N GLU A 169 -12.39 -4.95 -14.08
CA GLU A 169 -12.78 -3.69 -14.68
C GLU A 169 -13.14 -2.67 -13.61
N PHE A 170 -13.86 -3.09 -12.57
CA PHE A 170 -14.18 -2.24 -11.42
C PHE A 170 -12.90 -1.83 -10.68
N ILE A 171 -11.98 -2.76 -10.42
CA ILE A 171 -10.70 -2.45 -9.75
C ILE A 171 -9.85 -1.48 -10.57
N LEU A 172 -9.83 -1.63 -11.90
CA LEU A 172 -9.15 -0.69 -12.80
C LEU A 172 -9.80 0.69 -12.77
N ALA A 173 -11.13 0.78 -12.78
CA ALA A 173 -11.84 2.05 -12.66
C ALA A 173 -11.54 2.77 -11.33
N VAL A 174 -11.44 2.02 -10.23
CA VAL A 174 -11.02 2.56 -8.93
C VAL A 174 -9.57 3.03 -8.98
N GLU A 175 -8.66 2.26 -9.60
CA GLU A 175 -7.25 2.64 -9.77
C GLU A 175 -7.12 3.94 -10.59
N ASP A 176 -7.81 4.05 -11.72
CA ASP A 176 -7.81 5.24 -12.56
C ASP A 176 -8.37 6.44 -11.81
N HIS A 177 -9.51 6.28 -11.11
CA HIS A 177 -10.09 7.35 -10.31
C HIS A 177 -9.11 7.87 -9.25
N LEU A 178 -8.38 6.99 -8.55
CA LEU A 178 -7.38 7.41 -7.58
C LEU A 178 -6.22 8.18 -8.22
N ASN A 179 -5.82 7.76 -9.43
CA ASN A 179 -4.68 8.33 -10.16
C ASN A 179 -5.02 9.61 -10.94
N GLU A 180 -6.30 9.91 -11.17
CA GLU A 180 -6.80 11.11 -11.86
C GLU A 180 -7.21 12.23 -10.89
N ARG A 181 -7.07 12.01 -9.59
CA ARG A 181 -7.38 13.04 -8.60
C ARG A 181 -6.30 14.09 -8.48
N TYR A 182 -6.71 15.36 -8.48
CA TYR A 182 -5.82 16.47 -8.16
C TYR A 182 -5.35 16.38 -6.69
N MET A 183 -4.05 16.53 -6.49
CA MET A 183 -3.46 16.51 -5.15
C MET A 183 -2.66 17.78 -4.90
N GLU A 184 -2.98 18.48 -3.81
CA GLU A 184 -2.27 19.69 -3.38
C GLU A 184 -0.76 19.42 -3.22
N CYS A 185 -0.39 18.28 -2.62
CA CYS A 185 1.01 17.88 -2.45
C CYS A 185 1.78 17.66 -3.77
N LEU A 186 1.07 17.56 -4.90
CA LEU A 186 1.63 17.48 -6.25
C LEU A 186 1.51 18.81 -7.02
N LYS A 187 1.23 19.91 -6.32
CA LYS A 187 0.93 21.23 -6.89
C LYS A 187 -0.31 21.19 -7.79
N TYR A 188 -1.38 20.57 -7.29
CA TYR A 188 -2.66 20.39 -7.99
C TYR A 188 -2.56 19.67 -9.33
N ALA A 189 -1.57 18.80 -9.48
CA ALA A 189 -1.52 17.84 -10.58
C ALA A 189 -2.05 16.48 -10.13
N THR A 190 -2.41 15.63 -11.09
CA THR A 190 -2.80 14.25 -10.82
C THR A 190 -1.58 13.32 -10.72
N PRO A 191 -1.66 12.23 -9.95
CA PRO A 191 -0.64 11.19 -9.96
C PRO A 191 -0.30 10.66 -11.36
N LYS A 192 -1.32 10.48 -12.21
CA LYS A 192 -1.20 10.02 -13.60
C LYS A 192 -0.38 11.00 -14.44
N GLU A 193 -0.68 12.30 -14.36
CA GLU A 193 0.09 13.35 -15.03
C GLU A 193 1.56 13.37 -14.58
N LYS A 194 1.80 13.31 -13.26
CA LYS A 194 3.17 13.29 -12.72
C LYS A 194 3.96 12.07 -13.16
N LEU A 195 3.31 10.91 -13.27
CA LEU A 195 3.94 9.71 -13.80
C LEU A 195 4.30 9.86 -15.28
N ILE A 196 3.36 10.35 -16.10
CA ILE A 196 3.60 10.61 -17.53
C ILE A 196 4.73 11.62 -17.71
N GLN A 197 4.72 12.72 -16.97
CA GLN A 197 5.77 13.74 -16.99
C GLN A 197 7.13 13.14 -16.60
N HIS A 198 7.19 12.32 -15.55
CA HIS A 198 8.43 11.65 -15.15
C HIS A 198 8.99 10.76 -16.27
N ARG A 199 8.12 9.97 -16.91
CA ARG A 199 8.51 9.08 -18.02
C ARG A 199 8.99 9.86 -19.25
N LYS A 200 8.31 10.97 -19.59
CA LYS A 200 8.73 11.88 -20.68
C LYS A 200 10.11 12.47 -20.41
N ASN A 201 10.30 13.08 -19.24
CA ASN A 201 11.58 13.69 -18.87
C ASN A 201 12.74 12.69 -18.89
N LYS A 202 12.49 11.44 -18.49
CA LYS A 202 13.50 10.38 -18.52
C LYS A 202 13.89 10.00 -19.96
N LYS A 203 12.93 9.93 -20.89
CA LYS A 203 13.20 9.69 -22.31
C LYS A 203 14.03 10.82 -22.93
N THR A 204 13.61 12.06 -22.73
CA THR A 204 14.35 13.24 -23.23
C THR A 204 15.78 13.29 -22.68
N ALA A 205 15.97 12.98 -21.39
CA ALA A 205 17.31 12.92 -20.80
C ALA A 205 18.19 11.82 -21.43
N GLN A 206 17.62 10.64 -21.72
CA GLN A 206 18.34 9.55 -22.39
C GLN A 206 18.72 9.90 -23.82
N GLU A 207 17.82 10.54 -24.56
CA GLU A 207 18.07 11.02 -25.93
C GLU A 207 19.19 12.08 -25.94
N ALA A 208 19.13 13.07 -25.04
CA ALA A 208 20.17 14.09 -24.93
C ALA A 208 21.56 13.50 -24.60
N VAL A 209 21.64 12.48 -23.74
CA VAL A 209 22.89 11.77 -23.44
C VAL A 209 23.40 11.00 -24.65
N LYS A 210 22.51 10.36 -25.42
CA LYS A 210 22.89 9.64 -26.65
C LYS A 210 23.47 10.59 -27.70
N VAL A 211 22.84 11.75 -27.91
CA VAL A 211 23.31 12.78 -28.85
C VAL A 211 24.67 13.36 -28.43
N LYS A 212 24.90 13.59 -27.13
CA LYS A 212 26.21 14.05 -26.64
C LYS A 212 27.29 13.01 -26.84
N LYS A 213 27.02 11.73 -26.58
CA LYS A 213 27.98 10.64 -26.81
C LYS A 213 28.35 10.50 -28.28
N SER A 214 27.38 10.58 -29.21
CA SER A 214 27.67 10.50 -30.64
C SER A 214 28.47 11.69 -31.17
N LYS A 215 28.40 12.86 -30.53
CA LYS A 215 29.18 14.05 -30.92
C LYS A 215 30.61 14.08 -30.33
N CYS A 216 30.89 13.32 -29.27
CA CYS A 216 32.24 13.21 -28.68
C CYS A 216 33.02 11.98 -29.20
N SER A 217 32.41 11.15 -30.03
CA SER A 217 33.04 9.98 -30.67
C SER A 217 33.54 10.25 -32.09
N ILE A 218 33.53 11.52 -32.51
CA ILE A 218 34.09 12.08 -33.75
C ILE A 218 35.16 13.07 -33.32
#